data_AF-A0A353ZD18-F1
#
_entry.id   AF-A0A353ZD18-F1
#
_cell.length_a   1.000
_cell.length_b   1.000
_cell.length_c   1.000
_cell.angle_alpha   90.00
_cell.angle_beta   90.00
_cell.angle_gamma   90.00
#
_symmetry.space_group_name_H-M   'P 1'
#
loop_
_entity.id
_entity.type
_entity.pdbx_description
1 polymer ?
#
loop_
_entity_poly.entity_id
_entity_poly.type
_entity_poly.pdbx_seq_one_letter_code
_entity_poly.pdbx_strand_id
1 'polypeptide(L)'
;MIAEDELEIARDELLYLVADCRAFLAAHNLLGELALREEDVSLARGHFGFAYEVGIDSLPQGFRGVLPTQRDYNGEFFLAGRGLARCLIARGQRAEGRAVLQQLQKLDPRNTDVRDLLAELDEQERLGLVSPDLPVLDDLPESEDEDDDDD
;
A
#
# COMPACT_ATOMS: atom_id res chain seq x y z
N MET A 1 -16.79 -15.60 3.17
CA MET A 1 -15.55 -16.32 3.55
C MET A 1 -14.93 -16.73 2.24
N ILE A 2 -13.83 -16.09 1.82
CA ILE A 2 -13.13 -16.49 0.60
C ILE A 2 -12.47 -17.84 0.90
N ALA A 3 -12.72 -18.85 0.08
CA ALA A 3 -12.14 -20.17 0.25
C ALA A 3 -10.61 -20.10 0.02
N GLU A 4 -9.83 -20.95 0.68
CA GLU A 4 -8.36 -20.95 0.54
C GLU A 4 -7.92 -21.11 -0.94
N ASP A 5 -8.68 -21.90 -1.71
CA ASP A 5 -8.49 -22.11 -3.14
C ASP A 5 -8.73 -20.82 -3.98
N GLU A 6 -9.57 -19.89 -3.52
CA GLU A 6 -9.85 -18.63 -4.21
C GLU A 6 -8.68 -17.63 -4.06
N LEU A 7 -7.90 -17.71 -2.98
CA LEU A 7 -6.72 -16.85 -2.78
C LEU A 7 -5.54 -17.28 -3.67
N GLU A 8 -5.38 -18.59 -3.90
CA GLU A 8 -4.37 -19.11 -4.82
C GLU A 8 -4.69 -18.69 -6.26
N ILE A 9 -5.94 -18.86 -6.70
CA ILE A 9 -6.39 -18.41 -8.03
C ILE A 9 -6.21 -16.90 -8.19
N ALA A 10 -6.63 -16.10 -7.21
CA ALA A 10 -6.49 -14.64 -7.27
C ALA A 10 -5.02 -14.22 -7.41
N ARG A 11 -4.09 -14.89 -6.70
CA ARG A 11 -2.66 -14.62 -6.83
C ARG A 11 -2.14 -14.97 -8.23
N ASP A 12 -2.50 -16.13 -8.76
CA ASP A 12 -2.05 -16.55 -10.09
C ASP A 12 -2.53 -15.59 -11.19
N GLU A 13 -3.78 -15.16 -11.12
CA GLU A 13 -4.33 -14.15 -12.04
C GLU A 13 -3.64 -12.80 -11.91
N LEU A 14 -3.34 -12.36 -10.67
CA LEU A 14 -2.60 -11.12 -10.43
C LEU A 14 -1.15 -11.22 -10.94
N LEU A 15 -0.49 -12.37 -10.76
CA LEU A 15 0.86 -12.63 -11.28
C LEU A 15 0.88 -12.63 -12.80
N TYR A 16 -0.12 -13.25 -13.44
CA TYR A 16 -0.30 -13.20 -14.88
C TYR A 16 -0.49 -11.75 -15.35
N LEU A 17 -1.34 -10.99 -14.67
CA LEU A 17 -1.61 -9.59 -15.00
C LEU A 17 -0.36 -8.71 -14.91
N VAL A 18 0.44 -8.81 -13.85
CA VAL A 18 1.67 -7.99 -13.71
C VAL A 18 2.81 -8.48 -14.62
N ALA A 19 2.74 -9.70 -15.15
CA ALA A 19 3.67 -10.16 -16.17
C ALA A 19 3.51 -9.39 -17.49
N ASP A 20 2.26 -9.15 -17.91
CA ASP A 20 1.94 -8.41 -19.14
C ASP A 20 1.83 -6.88 -18.90
N CYS A 21 1.27 -6.48 -17.77
CA CYS A 21 1.00 -5.10 -17.38
C CYS A 21 1.83 -4.72 -16.15
N ARG A 22 3.16 -4.72 -16.29
CA ARG A 22 4.09 -4.54 -15.18
C ARG A 22 3.84 -3.29 -14.33
N ALA A 23 3.40 -2.19 -14.92
CA ALA A 23 3.16 -0.94 -14.20
C ALA A 23 1.74 -0.82 -13.61
N PHE A 24 0.99 -1.91 -13.46
CA PHE A 24 -0.36 -1.87 -12.92
C PHE A 24 -0.36 -1.88 -11.38
N LEU A 25 -0.39 -0.68 -10.80
CA LEU A 25 -0.19 -0.44 -9.36
C LEU A 25 -1.18 -1.22 -8.48
N ALA A 26 -2.47 -1.24 -8.84
CA ALA A 26 -3.50 -1.92 -8.06
C ALA A 26 -3.20 -3.42 -7.88
N ALA A 27 -2.72 -4.10 -8.94
CA ALA A 27 -2.35 -5.50 -8.85
C ALA A 27 -1.13 -5.73 -7.96
N HIS A 28 -0.14 -4.83 -8.03
CA HIS A 28 0.99 -4.86 -7.09
C HIS A 28 0.55 -4.62 -5.64
N ASN A 29 -0.39 -3.71 -5.38
CA ASN A 29 -0.92 -3.50 -4.03
C ASN A 29 -1.62 -4.75 -3.50
N LEU A 30 -2.46 -5.40 -4.31
CA LEU A 30 -3.13 -6.65 -3.94
C LEU A 30 -2.13 -7.79 -3.68
N LEU A 31 -1.13 -7.99 -4.54
CA LEU A 31 -0.06 -8.96 -4.33
C LEU A 31 0.74 -8.67 -3.06
N GLY A 32 0.97 -7.38 -2.75
CA GLY A 32 1.62 -6.95 -1.52
C GLY A 32 0.81 -7.30 -0.27
N GLU A 33 -0.51 -7.07 -0.28
CA GLU A 33 -1.38 -7.43 0.84
C GLU A 33 -1.53 -8.96 0.99
N LEU A 34 -1.62 -9.72 -0.11
CA LEU A 34 -1.61 -11.19 -0.07
C LEU A 34 -0.32 -11.71 0.58
N ALA A 35 0.84 -11.19 0.16
CA ALA A 35 2.12 -11.56 0.75
C ALA A 35 2.19 -11.23 2.26
N LEU A 36 1.59 -10.12 2.71
CA LEU A 36 1.53 -9.80 4.15
C LEU A 36 0.59 -10.71 4.94
N ARG A 37 -0.52 -11.17 4.35
CA ARG A 37 -1.39 -12.18 4.99
C ARG A 37 -0.68 -13.51 5.19
N GLU A 38 0.31 -13.81 4.35
CA GLU A 38 1.16 -15.00 4.45
C GLU A 38 2.45 -14.78 5.25
N GLU A 39 2.54 -13.63 5.94
CA GLU A 39 3.72 -13.25 6.73
C GLU A 39 5.01 -13.10 5.89
N ASP A 40 4.93 -13.04 4.56
CA ASP A 40 6.06 -12.77 3.67
C ASP A 40 6.26 -11.26 3.44
N VAL A 41 6.79 -10.62 4.48
CA VAL A 41 7.14 -9.18 4.47
C VAL A 41 8.17 -8.84 3.37
N SER A 42 9.00 -9.80 2.95
CA SER A 42 10.02 -9.54 1.93
C SER A 42 9.40 -9.46 0.54
N LEU A 43 8.50 -10.38 0.21
CA LEU A 43 7.74 -10.37 -1.04
C LEU A 43 6.81 -9.14 -1.10
N ALA A 44 6.11 -8.85 0.01
CA ALA A 44 5.27 -7.67 0.12
C ALA A 44 6.05 -6.37 -0.15
N ARG A 45 7.24 -6.23 0.46
CA ARG A 45 8.13 -5.09 0.21
C ARG A 45 8.47 -4.95 -1.26
N GLY A 46 8.67 -6.06 -1.97
CA GLY A 46 8.94 -6.07 -3.40
C GLY A 46 7.79 -5.49 -4.21
N HIS A 47 6.56 -5.93 -3.96
CA HIS A 47 5.39 -5.46 -4.68
C HIS A 47 5.05 -3.98 -4.38
N PHE A 48 4.97 -3.61 -3.11
CA PHE A 48 4.72 -2.21 -2.72
C PHE A 48 5.84 -1.27 -3.15
N GLY A 49 7.10 -1.71 -3.02
CA GLY A 49 8.26 -0.95 -3.46
C GLY A 49 8.20 -0.64 -4.95
N PHE A 50 7.91 -1.66 -5.77
CA PHE A 50 7.78 -1.48 -7.22
C PHE A 50 6.65 -0.48 -7.58
N ALA A 51 5.45 -0.64 -7.00
CA ALA A 51 4.33 0.27 -7.26
C ALA A 51 4.63 1.71 -6.81
N TYR A 52 5.29 1.89 -5.67
CA TYR A 52 5.72 3.20 -5.18
C TYR A 52 6.75 3.85 -6.10
N GLU A 53 7.77 3.10 -6.54
CA GLU A 53 8.81 3.57 -7.46
C GLU A 53 8.21 4.03 -8.79
N VAL A 54 7.29 3.27 -9.38
CA VAL A 54 6.58 3.67 -10.62
C VAL A 54 5.86 5.01 -10.43
N GLY A 55 5.18 5.21 -9.29
CA GLY A 55 4.50 6.47 -9.00
C GLY A 55 5.46 7.66 -8.83
N ILE A 56 6.59 7.45 -8.13
CA ILE A 56 7.63 8.48 -7.98
C ILE A 56 8.26 8.83 -9.33
N ASP A 57 8.62 7.83 -10.13
CA ASP A 57 9.26 8.02 -11.44
C ASP A 57 8.32 8.65 -12.48
N SER A 58 7.01 8.57 -12.26
CA SER A 58 5.99 9.24 -13.08
C SER A 58 5.88 10.74 -12.79
N LEU A 59 6.48 11.24 -11.70
CA LEU A 59 6.47 12.67 -11.38
C LEU A 59 7.50 13.43 -12.21
N PRO A 60 7.16 14.64 -12.71
CA PRO A 60 8.15 15.51 -13.35
C PRO A 60 9.32 15.82 -12.41
N GLN A 61 10.53 15.92 -12.97
CA GLN A 61 11.71 16.26 -12.18
C GLN A 61 11.50 17.58 -11.41
N GLY A 62 11.71 17.54 -10.10
CA GLY A 62 11.55 18.72 -9.24
C GLY A 62 10.10 19.14 -9.03
N PHE A 63 9.13 18.24 -9.19
CA PHE A 63 7.72 18.47 -8.86
C PHE A 63 7.57 19.05 -7.45
N ARG A 64 6.83 20.16 -7.34
CA ARG A 64 6.49 20.86 -6.07
C ARG A 64 4.99 21.07 -5.91
N GLY A 65 4.19 20.39 -6.73
CA GLY A 65 2.74 20.47 -6.68
C GLY A 65 2.15 19.59 -5.58
N VAL A 66 0.83 19.62 -5.51
CA VAL A 66 0.06 18.66 -4.71
C VAL A 66 -0.41 17.55 -5.64
N LEU A 67 -0.33 16.30 -5.16
CA LEU A 67 -0.84 15.10 -5.79
C LEU A 67 -2.00 14.57 -4.93
N PRO A 68 -3.23 15.06 -5.10
CA PRO A 68 -4.33 14.69 -4.21
C PRO A 68 -4.64 13.19 -4.30
N THR A 69 -4.67 12.53 -3.14
CA THR A 69 -4.88 11.08 -3.01
C THR A 69 -6.21 10.63 -3.60
N GLN A 70 -7.25 11.46 -3.47
CA GLN A 70 -8.62 11.16 -3.91
C GLN A 70 -8.83 11.25 -5.44
N ARG A 71 -7.76 11.46 -6.23
CA ARG A 71 -7.87 11.54 -7.70
C ARG A 71 -7.28 10.32 -8.36
N ASP A 72 -8.08 9.69 -9.22
CA ASP A 72 -7.68 8.63 -10.16
C ASP A 72 -6.68 7.63 -9.53
N TYR A 73 -5.61 7.31 -10.25
CA TYR A 73 -4.56 6.38 -9.86
C TYR A 73 -3.66 6.87 -8.72
N ASN A 74 -3.84 8.09 -8.20
CA ASN A 74 -3.03 8.55 -7.07
C ASN A 74 -3.31 7.69 -5.84
N GLY A 75 -4.56 7.27 -5.61
CA GLY A 75 -4.93 6.42 -4.48
C GLY A 75 -4.04 5.17 -4.39
N GLU A 76 -3.85 4.49 -5.51
CA GLU A 76 -2.99 3.29 -5.59
C GLU A 76 -1.52 3.58 -5.30
N PHE A 77 -1.01 4.73 -5.72
CA PHE A 77 0.35 5.15 -5.39
C PHE A 77 0.53 5.42 -3.88
N PHE A 78 -0.45 6.10 -3.26
CA PHE A 78 -0.42 6.35 -1.81
C PHE A 78 -0.58 5.05 -1.01
N LEU A 79 -1.45 4.15 -1.46
CA LEU A 79 -1.60 2.81 -0.90
C LEU A 79 -0.26 2.05 -0.93
N ALA A 80 0.41 2.05 -2.08
CA ALA A 80 1.72 1.42 -2.25
C ALA A 80 2.77 1.99 -1.29
N GLY A 81 2.85 3.32 -1.17
CA GLY A 81 3.82 3.95 -0.27
C GLY A 81 3.55 3.65 1.21
N ARG A 82 2.27 3.57 1.65
CA ARG A 82 1.94 3.14 3.02
C ARG A 82 2.29 1.67 3.26
N GLY A 83 1.97 0.78 2.32
CA GLY A 83 2.34 -0.63 2.37
C GLY A 83 3.86 -0.84 2.42
N LEU A 84 4.62 -0.07 1.63
CA LEU A 84 6.07 -0.06 1.65
C LEU A 84 6.62 0.39 3.02
N ALA A 85 6.07 1.48 3.57
CA ALA A 85 6.46 1.97 4.89
C ALA A 85 6.23 0.92 5.99
N ARG A 86 5.06 0.24 5.95
CA ARG A 86 4.73 -0.90 6.82
C ARG A 86 5.77 -2.01 6.73
N CYS A 87 6.12 -2.44 5.52
CA CYS A 87 7.14 -3.48 5.32
C CYS A 87 8.52 -3.06 5.84
N LEU A 88 8.93 -1.80 5.64
CA LEU A 88 10.22 -1.29 6.12
C LEU A 88 10.27 -1.25 7.65
N ILE A 89 9.21 -0.76 8.29
CA ILE A 89 9.11 -0.66 9.74
C ILE A 89 9.12 -2.05 10.40
N ALA A 90 8.36 -3.01 9.85
CA ALA A 90 8.36 -4.39 10.32
C ALA A 90 9.74 -5.07 10.27
N ARG A 91 10.60 -4.64 9.34
CA ARG A 91 11.98 -5.12 9.21
C ARG A 91 12.99 -4.32 10.05
N GLY A 92 12.53 -3.44 10.93
CA GLY A 92 13.37 -2.57 11.75
C GLY A 92 13.97 -1.37 11.01
N GLN A 93 13.61 -1.15 9.74
CA GLN A 93 14.06 -0.01 8.93
C GLN A 93 13.16 1.20 9.15
N ARG A 94 12.93 1.57 10.42
CA ARG A 94 11.92 2.56 10.81
C ARG A 94 12.16 3.94 10.22
N ALA A 95 13.42 4.38 10.15
CA ALA A 95 13.79 5.67 9.57
C ALA A 95 13.45 5.75 8.07
N GLU A 96 13.66 4.64 7.33
CA GLU A 96 13.32 4.55 5.91
C GLU A 96 11.80 4.56 5.71
N GLY A 97 11.06 3.77 6.50
CA GLY A 97 9.59 3.76 6.44
C GLY A 97 8.99 5.13 6.77
N ARG A 98 9.50 5.83 7.79
CA ARG A 98 9.11 7.22 8.10
C ARG A 98 9.41 8.15 6.93
N ALA A 99 10.56 8.01 6.27
CA ALA A 99 10.91 8.86 5.13
C ALA A 99 9.92 8.70 3.95
N VAL A 100 9.45 7.48 3.68
CA VAL A 100 8.41 7.21 2.68
C VAL A 100 7.11 7.93 3.06
N LEU A 101 6.63 7.79 4.29
CA LEU A 101 5.41 8.47 4.76
C LEU A 101 5.54 10.00 4.71
N GLN A 102 6.69 10.55 5.10
CA GLN A 102 6.97 11.98 4.99
C GLN A 102 6.96 12.46 3.54
N GLN A 103 7.41 11.65 2.59
CA GLN A 103 7.34 11.96 1.18
C GLN A 103 5.89 11.98 0.69
N LEU A 104 5.07 10.99 1.06
CA LEU A 104 3.63 11.00 0.77
C LEU A 104 2.95 12.23 1.36
N GLN A 105 3.24 12.58 2.62
CA GLN A 105 2.67 13.75 3.28
C GLN A 105 3.00 15.06 2.56
N LYS A 106 4.19 15.18 1.96
CA LYS A 106 4.58 16.34 1.15
C LYS A 106 3.80 16.40 -0.16
N LEU A 107 3.54 15.25 -0.78
CA LEU A 107 2.80 15.14 -2.03
C LEU A 107 1.31 15.45 -1.80
N ASP A 108 0.73 14.99 -0.70
CA ASP A 108 -0.63 15.36 -0.29
C ASP A 108 -0.69 15.76 1.19
N PRO A 109 -0.57 17.06 1.50
CA PRO A 109 -0.69 17.57 2.87
C PRO A 109 -2.07 17.34 3.52
N ARG A 110 -3.10 16.99 2.74
CA ARG A 110 -4.47 16.78 3.22
C ARG A 110 -4.80 15.31 3.46
N ASN A 111 -3.93 14.39 3.04
CA ASN A 111 -4.10 12.97 3.30
C ASN A 111 -4.02 12.72 4.82
N THR A 112 -5.14 12.35 5.41
CA THR A 112 -5.26 12.10 6.86
C THR A 112 -4.60 10.80 7.26
N ASP A 113 -4.74 9.74 6.46
CA ASP A 113 -4.18 8.42 6.76
C ASP A 113 -2.66 8.47 6.95
N VAL A 114 -1.95 9.16 6.05
CA VAL A 114 -0.50 9.33 6.14
C VAL A 114 -0.11 10.15 7.37
N ARG A 115 -0.87 11.21 7.67
CA ARG A 115 -0.63 12.05 8.84
C ARG A 115 -0.82 11.27 10.14
N ASP A 116 -1.86 10.46 10.19
CA ASP A 116 -2.24 9.71 11.38
C ASP A 116 -1.21 8.58 11.61
N LEU A 117 -0.75 7.89 10.55
CA LEU A 117 0.38 6.96 10.62
C LEU A 117 1.68 7.61 11.13
N LEU A 118 2.02 8.82 10.66
CA LEU A 118 3.19 9.55 11.16
C LEU A 118 3.05 9.89 12.65
N ALA A 119 1.86 10.31 13.08
CA ALA A 119 1.58 10.60 14.48
C ALA A 119 1.67 9.36 15.38
N GLU A 120 1.18 8.20 14.90
CA GLU A 120 1.35 6.92 15.59
C GLU A 120 2.83 6.54 15.73
N LEU A 121 3.64 6.77 14.68
CA LEU A 121 5.08 6.50 14.75
C LEU A 121 5.80 7.42 15.73
N ASP A 122 5.44 8.70 15.79
CA ASP A 122 5.94 9.65 16.78
C ASP A 122 5.58 9.22 18.21
N GLU A 123 4.34 8.78 18.42
CA GLU A 123 3.87 8.31 19.73
C GLU A 123 4.60 7.05 20.20
N GLN A 124 4.75 6.06 19.32
CA GLN A 124 5.51 4.85 19.62
C GLN A 124 6.97 5.16 19.99
N GLU A 125 7.62 6.09 19.28
CA GLU A 125 8.98 6.53 19.59
C GLU A 125 9.05 7.23 20.95
N ARG A 126 8.07 8.08 21.26
CA ARG A 126 7.95 8.75 22.56
C ARG A 126 7.80 7.74 23.71
N LEU A 127 7.03 6.69 23.48
CA LEU A 127 6.79 5.63 24.47
C LEU A 127 7.94 4.59 24.54
N GLY A 128 8.94 4.68 23.65
CA GLY A 128 10.01 3.69 23.56
C GLY A 128 9.52 2.31 23.10
N LEU A 129 8.36 2.24 22.44
CA LEU A 129 7.78 1.01 21.93
C LEU A 129 8.44 0.65 20.59
N VAL A 130 9.14 -0.49 20.58
CA VAL A 130 9.62 -1.12 19.33
C VAL A 130 8.51 -2.07 18.87
N SER A 131 7.51 -1.56 18.16
CA SER A 131 6.46 -2.42 17.60
C SER A 131 6.85 -2.87 16.18
N PRO A 132 6.78 -4.18 15.88
CA PRO A 132 6.99 -4.69 14.52
C PRO A 132 5.77 -4.47 13.61
N ASP A 133 4.57 -4.22 14.13
CA ASP A 133 3.35 -4.22 13.31
C ASP A 133 2.71 -2.83 13.19
N LEU A 134 2.59 -2.37 11.94
CA LEU A 134 1.66 -1.31 11.54
C LEU A 134 0.32 -1.96 11.16
N PRO A 135 -0.83 -1.27 11.39
CA PRO A 135 -2.14 -1.84 11.11
C PRO A 135 -2.27 -2.27 9.64
N VAL A 136 -2.98 -3.38 9.42
CA VAL A 136 -3.42 -3.85 8.10
C VAL A 136 -4.37 -2.81 7.52
N LEU A 137 -4.19 -2.44 6.25
CA LEU A 137 -5.11 -1.53 5.56
C LEU A 137 -6.35 -2.33 5.16
N ASP A 138 -7.44 -2.17 5.92
CA ASP A 138 -8.69 -2.90 5.73
C ASP A 138 -9.64 -2.20 4.74
N ASP A 139 -9.09 -1.56 3.70
CA ASP A 139 -9.84 -0.83 2.67
C ASP A 139 -9.85 -1.60 1.34
N LEU A 140 -10.34 -2.83 1.34
CA LEU A 140 -10.95 -3.37 0.13
C LEU A 140 -12.41 -2.94 0.13
N PRO A 141 -12.92 -2.32 -0.96
CA PRO A 141 -14.35 -2.07 -1.05
C PRO A 141 -15.06 -3.42 -0.96
N GLU A 142 -15.96 -3.56 0.03
CA GLU A 142 -16.93 -4.65 0.03
C GLU A 142 -17.69 -4.55 -1.30
N SER A 143 -17.58 -5.58 -2.14
CA SER A 143 -18.40 -5.69 -3.34
C SER A 143 -19.85 -5.76 -2.87
N GLU A 144 -20.63 -4.73 -3.18
CA GLU A 144 -22.08 -4.79 -3.09
C GLU A 144 -22.53 -5.81 -4.14
N ASP A 145 -22.83 -7.02 -3.70
CA ASP A 145 -23.53 -8.02 -4.50
C ASP A 145 -24.92 -7.46 -4.82
N GLU A 146 -25.08 -6.87 -6.00
CA GLU A 146 -26.39 -6.58 -6.60
C GLU A 146 -27.02 -7.92 -6.99
N ASP A 147 -27.84 -8.46 -6.08
CA ASP A 147 -28.79 -9.52 -6.39
C ASP A 147 -29.85 -8.97 -7.37
N ASP A 148 -29.58 -9.14 -8.68
CA ASP A 148 -30.59 -9.08 -9.74
C ASP A 148 -31.50 -10.33 -9.61
N ASP A 149 -32.51 -10.23 -8.74
CA ASP A 149 -33.67 -11.12 -8.75
C ASP A 149 -34.56 -10.78 -9.97
N ASP A 150 -34.29 -11.44 -11.09
CA ASP A 150 -35.23 -11.60 -12.22
C ASP A 150 -36.31 -12.64 -11.84
N ASP A 151 -37.56 -12.19 -11.63
CA ASP A 151 -38.80 -12.98 -11.78
C ASP A 151 -39.99 -12.10 -12.21
#